data_AF-A0A060T5T8-F1
#
_entry.id   AF-A0A060T5T8-F1
#
_cell.length_a   1.000
_cell.length_b   1.000
_cell.length_c   1.000
_cell.angle_alpha   90.00
_cell.angle_beta   90.00
_cell.angle_gamma   90.00
#
_symmetry.space_group_name_H-M   'P 1'
#
loop_
_entity.id
_entity.type
_entity.pdbx_description
1 polymer ?
#
loop_
_entity_poly.entity_id
_entity_poly.type
_entity_poly.pdbx_seq_one_letter_code
_entity_poly.pdbx_strand_id
1 'polypeptide(L)'
;MLEIVLAAVSALARAEEHVPGRIDTSGGDDTSSGLWFYVAVVGLIWYGAVLAHVLTGVWLVSNRARRPSLRSCDGTEGVTILRPLKGIDTEMDMCLRSALEQDYPHFEVIFCVEDESDPAVAVAQSLIPKYPNVDAKVMVGAANYGPNPKINNLAKGYSAAKYDLIWVLDSNVWVTPEALTRAVDTFRCNPKAHIVHHVPMCISLSPKWEGNMGSRLDEMFMLTAHAKFYTALNQFQMAPCVMGKSNLYRKSALDRAVSAPPGEGIRKFALYIAEDNMIAQALWDNGGRTAIAPDCAIQPLEKVPLSGYWDRRVRWLRVRRYMVLAATMLEPTTESLVCGSIGTFSITTLLAGHSWSWRLFLTHMLVWVVLDYWQFHSLISFGTVNQKYAPMFSRRFFSPEGPPGPRPILRSWLWVWMLREVLALPIWIAAMCGHTIWWRGRPFIIKKDLTAEAIR
;
A
#
# COMPACT_ATOMS: atom_id res chain seq x y z
N MET A 1 17.64 -8.49 -2.49
CA MET A 1 18.10 -7.69 -1.32
C MET A 1 18.73 -8.56 -0.25
N LEU A 2 18.04 -9.57 0.30
CA LEU A 2 18.64 -10.56 1.21
C LEU A 2 19.83 -11.29 0.58
N GLU A 3 19.73 -11.69 -0.70
CA GLU A 3 20.85 -12.29 -1.44
C GLU A 3 22.05 -11.35 -1.62
N ILE A 4 21.83 -10.03 -1.71
CA ILE A 4 22.93 -9.05 -1.83
C ILE A 4 23.63 -8.89 -0.48
N VAL A 5 22.87 -8.86 0.61
CA VAL A 5 23.41 -8.81 1.98
C VAL A 5 24.14 -10.12 2.31
N LEU A 6 23.56 -11.29 1.96
CA LEU A 6 24.20 -12.60 2.13
C LEU A 6 25.42 -12.76 1.22
N ALA A 7 25.39 -12.24 0.00
CA ALA A 7 26.55 -12.23 -0.90
C ALA A 7 27.66 -11.30 -0.40
N ALA A 8 27.32 -10.13 0.18
CA ALA A 8 28.28 -9.23 0.79
C ALA A 8 28.91 -9.86 2.05
N VAL A 9 28.11 -10.51 2.90
CA VAL A 9 28.60 -11.26 4.08
C VAL A 9 29.46 -12.46 3.65
N SER A 10 29.07 -13.20 2.59
CA SER A 10 29.85 -14.31 2.06
C SER A 10 31.14 -13.85 1.36
N ALA A 11 31.14 -12.69 0.70
CA ALA A 11 32.33 -12.11 0.09
C ALA A 11 33.32 -11.59 1.14
N LEU A 12 32.82 -11.02 2.24
CA LEU A 12 33.62 -10.59 3.39
C LEU A 12 34.22 -11.79 4.14
N ALA A 13 33.46 -12.88 4.31
CA ALA A 13 33.97 -14.13 4.89
C ALA A 13 35.08 -14.77 4.03
N ARG A 14 35.03 -14.61 2.71
CA ARG A 14 36.10 -15.09 1.79
C ARG A 14 37.33 -14.18 1.77
N ALA A 15 37.18 -12.90 2.07
CA ALA A 15 38.31 -11.96 2.17
C ALA A 15 39.18 -12.22 3.42
N GLU A 16 38.64 -12.93 4.42
CA GLU A 16 39.34 -13.32 5.65
C GLU A 16 40.41 -14.41 5.40
N GLU A 17 40.31 -15.20 4.33
CA GLU A 17 41.28 -16.26 3.99
C GLU A 17 42.55 -15.75 3.27
N HIS A 18 42.69 -14.44 3.00
CA HIS A 18 43.77 -13.92 2.14
C HIS A 18 44.51 -12.67 2.64
N VAL A 19 44.56 -12.42 3.95
CA VAL A 19 45.38 -11.32 4.52
C VAL A 19 46.70 -11.88 5.09
N PRO A 20 47.86 -11.71 4.43
CA PRO A 20 49.14 -12.07 5.00
C PRO A 20 49.68 -10.94 5.88
N GLY A 21 49.94 -11.26 7.16
CA GLY A 21 50.72 -10.43 8.09
C GLY A 21 49.92 -9.82 9.23
N ARG A 22 49.69 -10.59 10.30
CA ARG A 22 49.20 -10.08 11.59
C ARG A 22 50.39 -9.98 12.55
N ILE A 23 50.72 -8.75 12.96
CA ILE A 23 51.67 -8.47 14.04
C ILE A 23 50.96 -8.83 15.36
N ASP A 24 51.59 -9.72 16.13
CA ASP A 24 51.18 -10.05 17.49
C ASP A 24 51.23 -8.81 18.39
N THR A 25 50.09 -8.42 18.95
CA THR A 25 50.05 -7.70 20.22
C THR A 25 49.00 -8.31 21.15
N SER A 26 49.42 -8.52 22.38
CA SER A 26 48.77 -9.27 23.44
C SER A 26 47.52 -8.59 24.01
N GLY A 27 46.47 -9.38 24.21
CA GLY A 27 45.72 -9.38 25.47
C GLY A 27 44.51 -8.45 25.58
N GLY A 28 43.34 -8.94 25.14
CA GLY A 28 42.10 -8.72 25.89
C GLY A 28 41.24 -7.48 25.58
N ASP A 29 41.15 -7.02 24.32
CA ASP A 29 40.02 -6.16 23.88
C ASP A 29 39.79 -6.14 22.34
N ASP A 30 40.53 -6.98 21.59
CA ASP A 30 40.69 -6.83 20.14
C ASP A 30 39.64 -7.58 19.31
N THR A 31 38.90 -8.50 19.94
CA THR A 31 37.80 -9.25 19.28
C THR A 31 36.48 -8.48 19.31
N SER A 32 36.24 -7.70 20.37
CA SER A 32 35.04 -6.86 20.48
C SER A 32 35.12 -5.69 19.50
N SER A 33 36.29 -5.04 19.37
CA SER A 33 36.56 -3.97 18.41
C SER A 33 36.39 -4.45 16.96
N GLY A 34 36.91 -5.63 16.63
CA GLY A 34 36.73 -6.27 15.32
C GLY A 34 35.25 -6.58 15.01
N LEU A 35 34.52 -7.17 15.96
CA LEU A 35 33.10 -7.47 15.78
C LEU A 35 32.27 -6.20 15.50
N TRP A 36 32.48 -5.14 16.28
CA TRP A 36 31.76 -3.87 16.08
C TRP A 36 32.07 -3.22 14.74
N PHE A 37 33.31 -3.35 14.26
CA PHE A 37 33.68 -2.92 12.91
C PHE A 37 32.86 -3.66 11.84
N TYR A 38 32.77 -4.98 11.88
CA TYR A 38 31.97 -5.75 10.91
C TYR A 38 30.47 -5.43 11.01
N VAL A 39 29.92 -5.29 12.22
CA VAL A 39 28.53 -4.87 12.43
C VAL A 39 28.28 -3.48 11.83
N ALA A 40 29.21 -2.55 12.01
CA ALA A 40 29.13 -1.21 11.43
C ALA A 40 29.23 -1.22 9.89
N VAL A 41 30.05 -2.10 9.30
CA VAL A 41 30.10 -2.27 7.83
C VAL A 41 28.77 -2.77 7.29
N VAL A 42 28.21 -3.82 7.88
CA VAL A 42 26.89 -4.36 7.47
C VAL A 42 25.79 -3.31 7.68
N GLY A 43 25.82 -2.61 8.81
CA GLY A 43 24.90 -1.52 9.12
C GLY A 43 24.99 -0.37 8.11
N LEU A 44 26.19 0.01 7.67
CA LEU A 44 26.38 1.06 6.67
C LEU A 44 25.83 0.64 5.30
N ILE A 45 26.07 -0.61 4.88
CA ILE A 45 25.52 -1.17 3.64
C ILE A 45 23.99 -1.15 3.68
N TRP A 46 23.40 -1.62 4.79
CA TRP A 46 21.96 -1.62 4.98
C TRP A 46 21.38 -0.19 4.98
N TYR A 47 21.99 0.72 5.72
CA TYR A 47 21.61 2.13 5.75
C TYR A 47 21.62 2.76 4.35
N GLY A 48 22.69 2.53 3.58
CA GLY A 48 22.80 2.97 2.19
C GLY A 48 21.71 2.40 1.29
N ALA A 49 21.39 1.11 1.44
CA ALA A 49 20.31 0.46 0.68
C ALA A 49 18.93 1.05 1.02
N VAL A 50 18.64 1.30 2.30
CA VAL A 50 17.38 1.94 2.73
C VAL A 50 17.28 3.36 2.18
N LEU A 51 18.36 4.15 2.26
CA LEU A 51 18.38 5.51 1.70
C LEU A 51 18.15 5.50 0.19
N ALA A 52 18.80 4.59 -0.55
CA ALA A 52 18.59 4.45 -1.99
C ALA A 52 17.14 4.12 -2.34
N HIS A 53 16.50 3.26 -1.54
CA HIS A 53 15.10 2.89 -1.68
C HIS A 53 14.15 4.07 -1.38
N VAL A 54 14.42 4.81 -0.31
CA VAL A 54 13.67 6.03 0.05
C VAL A 54 13.79 7.08 -1.05
N LEU A 55 15.00 7.38 -1.51
CA LEU A 55 15.24 8.39 -2.55
C LEU A 55 14.58 8.00 -3.89
N THR A 56 14.65 6.71 -4.26
CA THR A 56 13.96 6.18 -5.44
C THR A 56 12.45 6.33 -5.31
N GLY A 57 11.88 5.99 -4.15
CA GLY A 57 10.46 6.12 -3.87
C GLY A 57 9.98 7.56 -3.94
N VAL A 58 10.69 8.47 -3.28
CA VAL A 58 10.40 9.91 -3.32
C VAL A 58 10.47 10.45 -4.75
N TRP A 59 11.49 10.07 -5.52
CA TRP A 59 11.61 10.47 -6.93
C TRP A 59 10.45 9.95 -7.79
N LEU A 60 10.08 8.68 -7.64
CA LEU A 60 8.95 8.06 -8.36
C LEU A 60 7.63 8.76 -8.02
N VAL A 61 7.37 9.01 -6.74
CA VAL A 61 6.16 9.68 -6.27
C VAL A 61 6.10 11.12 -6.81
N SER A 62 7.19 11.89 -6.70
CA SER A 62 7.26 13.26 -7.18
C SER A 62 7.09 13.39 -8.70
N ASN A 63 7.57 12.39 -9.46
CA ASN A 63 7.33 12.35 -10.91
C ASN A 63 5.90 11.94 -11.27
N ARG A 64 5.27 11.08 -10.46
CA ARG A 64 3.85 10.68 -10.63
C ARG A 64 2.86 11.77 -10.22
N ALA A 65 3.24 12.66 -9.31
CA ALA A 65 2.43 13.82 -8.95
C ALA A 65 2.23 14.80 -10.13
N ARG A 66 2.96 14.63 -11.24
CA ARG A 66 2.78 15.41 -12.47
C ARG A 66 1.71 14.76 -13.35
N ARG A 67 0.90 15.58 -13.99
CA ARG A 67 -0.22 15.12 -14.82
C ARG A 67 0.28 14.18 -15.94
N PRO A 68 -0.16 12.91 -15.98
CA PRO A 68 0.27 11.96 -16.99
C PRO A 68 -0.27 12.35 -18.37
N SER A 69 0.52 12.12 -19.42
CA SER A 69 -0.02 12.17 -20.78
C SER A 69 -0.93 10.96 -21.02
N LEU A 70 -2.05 11.18 -21.71
CA LEU A 70 -2.86 10.09 -22.24
C LEU A 70 -2.03 9.41 -23.34
N ARG A 71 -1.72 8.12 -23.16
CA ARG A 71 -1.12 7.31 -24.23
C ARG A 71 -2.25 6.52 -24.86
N SER A 72 -2.72 6.96 -26.02
CA SER A 72 -3.70 6.19 -26.78
C SER A 72 -3.01 4.95 -27.37
N CYS A 73 -3.21 3.78 -26.75
CA CYS A 73 -2.96 2.49 -27.40
C CYS A 73 -4.25 2.13 -28.17
N ASP A 74 -4.18 1.85 -29.48
CA ASP A 74 -5.37 1.67 -30.36
C ASP A 74 -6.29 0.53 -29.91
N GLY A 75 -7.60 0.79 -29.84
CA GLY A 75 -8.66 -0.16 -29.50
C GLY A 75 -9.00 -0.18 -28.00
N THR A 76 -10.28 -0.39 -27.67
CA THR A 76 -10.77 -0.40 -26.28
C THR A 76 -11.32 -1.77 -25.90
N GLU A 77 -10.69 -2.43 -24.93
CA GLU A 77 -11.24 -3.64 -24.30
C GLU A 77 -12.31 -3.20 -23.30
N GLY A 78 -13.49 -3.82 -23.32
CA GLY A 78 -14.48 -3.49 -22.30
C GLY A 78 -14.03 -3.88 -20.89
N VAL A 79 -14.50 -3.17 -19.87
CA VAL A 79 -14.12 -3.40 -18.47
C VAL A 79 -15.33 -3.53 -17.56
N THR A 80 -15.32 -4.52 -16.67
CA THR A 80 -16.31 -4.65 -15.60
C THR A 80 -15.71 -4.10 -14.30
N ILE A 81 -16.30 -3.03 -13.74
CA ILE A 81 -15.93 -2.51 -12.43
C ILE A 81 -16.75 -3.25 -11.36
N LEU A 82 -16.07 -3.91 -10.43
CA LEU A 82 -16.71 -4.59 -9.30
C LEU A 82 -16.48 -3.78 -8.01
N ARG A 83 -17.58 -3.34 -7.39
CA ARG A 83 -17.56 -2.58 -6.13
C ARG A 83 -18.21 -3.39 -5.00
N PRO A 84 -17.44 -3.95 -4.05
CA PRO A 84 -18.03 -4.62 -2.90
C PRO A 84 -18.55 -3.58 -1.89
N LEU A 85 -19.82 -3.69 -1.54
CA LEU A 85 -20.49 -2.80 -0.59
C LEU A 85 -20.74 -3.51 0.77
N LYS A 86 -20.57 -2.78 1.87
CA LYS A 86 -20.96 -3.22 3.22
C LYS A 86 -21.05 -2.03 4.18
N GLY A 87 -22.25 -1.70 4.65
CA GLY A 87 -22.47 -0.53 5.51
C GLY A 87 -22.19 0.79 4.80
N ILE A 88 -22.20 1.89 5.56
CA ILE A 88 -21.94 3.23 5.02
C ILE A 88 -20.48 3.63 5.31
N ASP A 89 -19.73 3.86 4.24
CA ASP A 89 -18.39 4.43 4.31
C ASP A 89 -18.41 5.98 4.33
N THR A 90 -17.33 6.59 4.81
CA THR A 90 -17.09 8.04 4.68
C THR A 90 -17.13 8.46 3.22
N GLU A 91 -17.94 9.48 2.89
CA GLU A 91 -18.10 10.00 1.51
C GLU A 91 -18.43 8.90 0.48
N MET A 92 -19.23 7.89 0.88
CA MET A 92 -19.59 6.76 0.02
C MET A 92 -20.26 7.19 -1.29
N ASP A 93 -21.21 8.14 -1.26
CA ASP A 93 -21.87 8.66 -2.47
C ASP A 93 -20.84 9.15 -3.49
N MET A 94 -19.90 9.99 -3.05
CA MET A 94 -18.82 10.52 -3.88
C MET A 94 -17.92 9.41 -4.44
N CYS A 95 -17.57 8.43 -3.61
CA CYS A 95 -16.73 7.31 -4.03
C CYS A 95 -17.43 6.44 -5.07
N LEU A 96 -18.70 6.04 -4.85
CA LEU A 96 -19.45 5.23 -5.81
C LEU A 96 -19.69 5.98 -7.12
N ARG A 97 -20.01 7.27 -7.03
CA ARG A 97 -20.19 8.16 -8.19
C ARG A 97 -18.96 8.19 -9.09
N SER A 98 -17.76 8.21 -8.51
CA SER A 98 -16.51 8.22 -9.29
C SER A 98 -16.34 7.02 -10.23
N ALA A 99 -16.93 5.86 -9.95
CA ALA A 99 -16.93 4.73 -10.87
C ALA A 99 -17.89 4.90 -12.05
N LEU A 100 -18.99 5.64 -11.87
CA LEU A 100 -19.96 5.94 -12.92
C LEU A 100 -19.49 7.10 -13.82
N GLU A 101 -18.60 7.94 -13.31
CA GLU A 101 -18.06 9.11 -14.02
C GLU A 101 -16.78 8.81 -14.84
N GLN A 102 -16.44 7.53 -15.06
CA GLN A 102 -15.26 7.18 -15.84
C GLN A 102 -15.41 7.58 -17.31
N ASP A 103 -14.39 8.25 -17.86
CA ASP A 103 -14.30 8.66 -19.27
C ASP A 103 -13.75 7.50 -20.11
N TYR A 104 -14.54 6.44 -20.23
CA TYR A 104 -14.20 5.22 -20.96
C TYR A 104 -15.40 4.71 -21.78
N PRO A 105 -15.21 4.26 -23.03
CA PRO A 105 -16.35 4.01 -23.92
C PRO A 105 -17.13 2.72 -23.61
N HIS A 106 -16.48 1.70 -23.07
CA HIS A 106 -17.09 0.37 -22.87
C HIS A 106 -16.81 -0.13 -21.46
N PHE A 107 -17.71 0.15 -20.52
CA PHE A 107 -17.62 -0.41 -19.19
C PHE A 107 -18.99 -0.66 -18.57
N GLU A 108 -19.02 -1.56 -17.59
CA GLU A 108 -20.16 -1.75 -16.69
C GLU A 108 -19.72 -1.58 -15.23
N VAL A 109 -20.67 -1.29 -14.34
CA VAL A 109 -20.44 -1.18 -12.89
C VAL A 109 -21.38 -2.11 -12.15
N ILE A 110 -20.82 -3.05 -11.39
CA ILE A 110 -21.58 -3.97 -10.55
C ILE A 110 -21.30 -3.66 -9.09
N PHE A 111 -22.31 -3.13 -8.42
CA PHE A 111 -22.31 -2.96 -6.97
C PHE A 111 -22.71 -4.28 -6.30
N CYS A 112 -21.75 -4.96 -5.70
CA CYS A 112 -21.97 -6.25 -5.05
C CYS A 112 -22.33 -6.04 -3.58
N VAL A 113 -23.46 -6.57 -3.14
CA VAL A 113 -23.88 -6.53 -1.73
C VAL A 113 -24.33 -7.91 -1.27
N GLU A 114 -24.08 -8.23 0.01
CA GLU A 114 -24.47 -9.52 0.58
C GLU A 114 -25.96 -9.57 0.93
N ASP A 115 -26.47 -8.50 1.50
CA ASP A 115 -27.82 -8.37 2.07
C ASP A 115 -28.53 -7.17 1.42
N GLU A 116 -29.78 -7.37 0.98
CA GLU A 116 -30.60 -6.31 0.36
C GLU A 116 -30.92 -5.17 1.33
N SER A 117 -30.98 -5.46 2.63
CA SER A 117 -31.24 -4.49 3.70
C SER A 117 -30.01 -3.64 4.09
N ASP A 118 -28.84 -3.93 3.50
CA ASP A 118 -27.63 -3.16 3.80
C ASP A 118 -27.82 -1.70 3.33
N PRO A 119 -27.56 -0.71 4.20
CA PRO A 119 -27.85 0.70 3.89
C PRO A 119 -27.06 1.22 2.68
N ALA A 120 -25.97 0.56 2.30
CA ALA A 120 -25.22 0.84 1.08
C ALA A 120 -26.06 0.71 -0.21
N VAL A 121 -27.08 -0.15 -0.20
CA VAL A 121 -27.95 -0.42 -1.36
C VAL A 121 -28.70 0.84 -1.76
N ALA A 122 -29.27 1.56 -0.78
CA ALA A 122 -30.01 2.79 -1.03
C ALA A 122 -29.13 3.86 -1.70
N VAL A 123 -27.86 3.98 -1.29
CA VAL A 123 -26.90 4.92 -1.90
C VAL A 123 -26.66 4.54 -3.36
N ALA A 124 -26.33 3.27 -3.65
CA ALA A 124 -26.07 2.80 -5.01
C ALA A 124 -27.31 2.94 -5.92
N GLN A 125 -28.49 2.53 -5.45
CA GLN A 125 -29.75 2.64 -6.20
C GLN A 125 -30.14 4.10 -6.48
N SER A 126 -29.81 5.04 -5.59
CA SER A 126 -30.05 6.47 -5.83
C SER A 126 -29.14 7.08 -6.91
N LEU A 127 -27.99 6.44 -7.18
CA LEU A 127 -27.00 6.91 -8.15
C LEU A 127 -27.27 6.37 -9.56
N ILE A 128 -27.65 5.10 -9.69
CA ILE A 128 -27.82 4.44 -11.00
C ILE A 128 -28.70 5.25 -11.97
N PRO A 129 -29.91 5.75 -11.60
CA PRO A 129 -30.77 6.51 -12.52
C PRO A 129 -30.17 7.84 -13.00
N LYS A 130 -29.16 8.38 -12.30
CA LYS A 130 -28.48 9.63 -12.67
C LYS A 130 -27.46 9.44 -13.80
N TYR A 131 -27.10 8.19 -14.12
CA TYR A 131 -26.12 7.83 -15.14
C TYR A 131 -26.71 6.82 -16.15
N PRO A 132 -27.76 7.19 -16.92
CA PRO A 132 -28.48 6.26 -17.79
C PRO A 132 -27.64 5.69 -18.94
N ASN A 133 -26.50 6.33 -19.26
CA ASN A 133 -25.58 5.88 -20.30
C ASN A 133 -24.54 4.87 -19.80
N VAL A 134 -24.53 4.53 -18.51
CA VAL A 134 -23.61 3.57 -17.90
C VAL A 134 -24.39 2.31 -17.54
N ASP A 135 -23.91 1.16 -17.99
CA ASP A 135 -24.46 -0.16 -17.61
C ASP A 135 -24.13 -0.42 -16.14
N ALA A 136 -25.06 -0.10 -15.24
CA ALA A 136 -24.84 -0.16 -13.80
C ALA A 136 -25.98 -0.89 -13.08
N LYS A 137 -25.63 -1.80 -12.17
CA LYS A 137 -26.60 -2.60 -11.41
C LYS A 137 -26.12 -2.90 -10.00
N VAL A 138 -27.08 -3.09 -9.09
CA VAL A 138 -26.84 -3.70 -7.78
C VAL A 138 -27.08 -5.20 -7.89
N MET A 139 -26.11 -6.00 -7.48
CA MET A 139 -26.26 -7.44 -7.36
C MET A 139 -26.24 -7.82 -5.88
N VAL A 140 -27.38 -8.31 -5.40
CA VAL A 140 -27.53 -8.87 -4.06
C VAL A 140 -27.26 -10.36 -4.09
N GLY A 141 -26.58 -10.89 -3.08
CA GLY A 141 -26.46 -12.33 -2.91
C GLY A 141 -25.45 -12.72 -1.85
N ALA A 142 -25.86 -13.65 -1.01
CA ALA A 142 -25.01 -14.32 -0.06
C ALA A 142 -24.35 -15.55 -0.71
N ALA A 143 -23.04 -15.66 -0.55
CA ALA A 143 -22.29 -16.86 -0.92
C ALA A 143 -21.31 -17.18 0.20
N ASN A 144 -20.89 -18.45 0.28
CA ASN A 144 -19.94 -18.89 1.29
C ASN A 144 -18.89 -19.81 0.64
N TYR A 145 -17.89 -19.21 0.03
CA TYR A 145 -16.72 -19.90 -0.54
C TYR A 145 -15.55 -19.99 0.45
N GLY A 146 -15.65 -19.32 1.60
CA GLY A 146 -14.61 -19.24 2.60
C GLY A 146 -14.82 -18.11 3.62
N PRO A 147 -13.86 -17.91 4.54
CA PRO A 147 -13.92 -16.90 5.60
C PRO A 147 -13.86 -15.44 5.12
N ASN A 148 -13.51 -15.16 3.86
CA ASN A 148 -13.40 -13.80 3.32
C ASN A 148 -14.75 -13.27 2.79
N PRO A 149 -15.50 -12.45 3.57
CA PRO A 149 -16.76 -11.84 3.13
C PRO A 149 -16.61 -10.91 1.92
N LYS A 150 -15.44 -10.32 1.66
CA LYS A 150 -15.25 -9.48 0.46
C LYS A 150 -15.27 -10.34 -0.80
N ILE A 151 -14.54 -11.45 -0.84
CA ILE A 151 -14.58 -12.38 -1.98
C ILE A 151 -15.95 -13.05 -2.12
N ASN A 152 -16.55 -13.50 -1.02
CA ASN A 152 -17.92 -14.04 -1.04
C ASN A 152 -18.90 -13.04 -1.66
N ASN A 153 -18.77 -11.76 -1.31
CA ASN A 153 -19.59 -10.70 -1.88
C ASN A 153 -19.28 -10.48 -3.38
N LEU A 154 -18.01 -10.44 -3.77
CA LEU A 154 -17.58 -10.16 -5.15
C LEU A 154 -17.86 -11.30 -6.13
N ALA A 155 -17.90 -12.55 -5.67
CA ALA A 155 -17.97 -13.74 -6.53
C ALA A 155 -19.16 -13.72 -7.50
N LYS A 156 -20.33 -13.24 -7.08
CA LYS A 156 -21.51 -13.11 -7.95
C LYS A 156 -21.31 -12.09 -9.07
N GLY A 157 -20.72 -10.94 -8.76
CA GLY A 157 -20.42 -9.90 -9.75
C GLY A 157 -19.33 -10.36 -10.72
N TYR A 158 -18.33 -11.09 -10.20
CA TYR A 158 -17.26 -11.66 -11.02
C TYR A 158 -17.76 -12.70 -12.02
N SER A 159 -18.64 -13.62 -11.60
CA SER A 159 -19.24 -14.59 -12.50
C SER A 159 -20.19 -13.93 -13.52
N ALA A 160 -20.91 -12.88 -13.13
CA ALA A 160 -21.82 -12.14 -14.01
C ALA A 160 -21.15 -11.05 -14.86
N ALA A 161 -19.83 -10.86 -14.73
CA ALA A 161 -19.09 -9.83 -15.44
C ALA A 161 -19.14 -10.07 -16.96
N LYS A 162 -19.62 -9.06 -17.69
CA LYS A 162 -19.72 -8.98 -19.15
C LYS A 162 -18.36 -9.00 -19.84
N TYR A 163 -17.36 -8.39 -19.22
CA TYR A 163 -16.03 -8.23 -19.80
C TYR A 163 -14.97 -9.10 -19.11
N ASP A 164 -13.86 -9.35 -19.82
CA ASP A 164 -12.73 -10.12 -19.27
C ASP A 164 -11.82 -9.27 -18.37
N LEU A 165 -11.68 -7.97 -18.66
CA LEU A 165 -10.99 -7.06 -17.75
C LEU A 165 -11.88 -6.72 -16.57
N ILE A 166 -11.41 -7.05 -15.37
CA ILE A 166 -12.10 -6.80 -14.11
C ILE A 166 -11.34 -5.74 -13.33
N TRP A 167 -12.02 -4.67 -12.95
CA TRP A 167 -11.49 -3.67 -12.02
C TRP A 167 -12.19 -3.80 -10.67
N VAL A 168 -11.53 -4.43 -9.70
CA VAL A 168 -12.01 -4.47 -8.32
C VAL A 168 -11.64 -3.15 -7.64
N LEU A 169 -12.66 -2.41 -7.20
CA LEU A 169 -12.52 -1.08 -6.62
C LEU A 169 -13.36 -0.97 -5.35
N ASP A 170 -12.71 -0.71 -4.21
CA ASP A 170 -13.39 -0.67 -2.91
C ASP A 170 -14.46 0.46 -2.85
N SER A 171 -15.51 0.27 -2.04
CA SER A 171 -16.64 1.20 -1.89
C SER A 171 -16.22 2.60 -1.44
N ASN A 172 -15.17 2.69 -0.62
CA ASN A 172 -14.64 3.94 -0.06
C ASN A 172 -13.43 4.50 -0.83
N VAL A 173 -13.29 4.14 -2.10
CA VAL A 173 -12.22 4.64 -2.95
C VAL A 173 -12.82 5.55 -4.03
N TRP A 174 -12.26 6.75 -4.09
CA TRP A 174 -12.47 7.72 -5.16
C TRP A 174 -11.31 7.67 -6.15
N VAL A 175 -11.63 7.81 -7.44
CA VAL A 175 -10.69 7.84 -8.56
C VAL A 175 -11.08 8.94 -9.55
N THR A 176 -10.10 9.44 -10.32
CA THR A 176 -10.38 10.45 -11.37
C THR A 176 -11.20 9.85 -12.53
N PRO A 177 -11.96 10.66 -13.28
CA PRO A 177 -12.68 10.20 -14.48
C PRO A 177 -11.81 9.44 -15.49
N GLU A 178 -10.56 9.86 -15.67
CA GLU A 178 -9.68 9.26 -16.67
C GLU A 178 -8.84 8.08 -16.11
N ALA A 179 -9.09 7.64 -14.87
CA ALA A 179 -8.31 6.60 -14.20
C ALA A 179 -8.45 5.24 -14.89
N LEU A 180 -9.67 4.86 -15.31
CA LEU A 180 -9.91 3.62 -16.03
C LEU A 180 -9.11 3.57 -17.33
N THR A 181 -9.18 4.65 -18.13
CA THR A 181 -8.46 4.78 -19.39
C THR A 181 -6.96 4.58 -19.18
N ARG A 182 -6.37 5.31 -18.23
CA ARG A 182 -4.93 5.20 -17.93
C ARG A 182 -4.53 3.85 -17.32
N ALA A 183 -5.42 3.20 -16.57
CA ALA A 183 -5.18 1.86 -16.04
C ALA A 183 -5.18 0.81 -17.18
N VAL A 184 -6.13 0.90 -18.11
CA VAL A 184 -6.17 0.03 -19.30
C VAL A 184 -4.98 0.29 -20.22
N ASP A 185 -4.59 1.54 -20.45
CA ASP A 185 -3.39 1.88 -21.21
C ASP A 185 -2.14 1.30 -20.54
N THR A 186 -2.01 1.44 -19.22
CA THR A 186 -0.89 0.85 -18.45
C THR A 186 -0.86 -0.68 -18.62
N PHE A 187 -2.03 -1.31 -18.63
CA PHE A 187 -2.17 -2.76 -18.81
C PHE A 187 -1.75 -3.20 -20.21
N ARG A 188 -2.25 -2.51 -21.25
CA ARG A 188 -2.06 -2.87 -22.65
C ARG A 188 -0.67 -2.54 -23.17
N CYS A 189 -0.15 -1.38 -22.81
CA CYS A 189 1.15 -0.93 -23.28
C CYS A 189 2.31 -1.59 -22.49
N ASN A 190 2.03 -2.50 -21.54
CA ASN A 190 3.01 -3.34 -20.85
C ASN A 190 2.63 -4.83 -20.97
N PRO A 191 3.23 -5.60 -21.90
CA PRO A 191 2.85 -7.01 -22.12
C PRO A 191 3.14 -7.93 -20.93
N LYS A 192 3.96 -7.51 -19.96
CA LYS A 192 4.21 -8.27 -18.74
C LYS A 192 3.19 -7.96 -17.64
N ALA A 193 2.44 -6.86 -17.75
CA ALA A 193 1.46 -6.49 -16.73
C ALA A 193 0.26 -7.43 -16.75
N HIS A 194 0.11 -8.23 -15.71
CA HIS A 194 -1.08 -9.08 -15.50
C HIS A 194 -2.02 -8.50 -14.44
N ILE A 195 -1.52 -7.55 -13.66
CA ILE A 195 -2.30 -6.78 -12.70
C ILE A 195 -1.82 -5.32 -12.70
N VAL A 196 -2.76 -4.40 -12.88
CA VAL A 196 -2.54 -2.96 -12.76
C VAL A 196 -3.23 -2.47 -11.50
N HIS A 197 -2.52 -1.69 -10.70
CA HIS A 197 -3.05 -1.11 -9.47
C HIS A 197 -2.67 0.35 -9.33
N HIS A 198 -3.23 1.03 -8.34
CA HIS A 198 -3.00 2.45 -8.11
C HIS A 198 -2.25 2.68 -6.80
N VAL A 199 -1.45 3.75 -6.74
CA VAL A 199 -0.88 4.17 -5.45
C VAL A 199 -2.03 4.57 -4.53
N PRO A 200 -2.16 3.93 -3.36
CA PRO A 200 -3.24 4.26 -2.46
C PRO A 200 -2.92 5.50 -1.64
N MET A 201 -3.91 6.36 -1.50
CA MET A 201 -3.87 7.54 -0.64
C MET A 201 -5.00 7.46 0.38
N CYS A 202 -4.77 8.02 1.55
CA CYS A 202 -5.82 8.29 2.53
C CYS A 202 -5.85 9.81 2.77
N ILE A 203 -7.05 10.40 2.86
CA ILE A 203 -7.21 11.83 3.12
C ILE A 203 -8.11 12.00 4.34
N SER A 204 -7.59 12.63 5.40
CA SER A 204 -8.37 12.95 6.59
C SER A 204 -9.21 14.19 6.33
N LEU A 205 -10.53 14.03 6.35
CA LEU A 205 -11.49 15.10 6.08
C LEU A 205 -11.72 16.02 7.27
N SER A 206 -11.59 15.51 8.50
CA SER A 206 -11.81 16.29 9.70
C SER A 206 -10.50 16.86 10.25
N PRO A 207 -10.53 18.11 10.75
CA PRO A 207 -9.39 18.69 11.48
C PRO A 207 -9.26 18.17 12.91
N LYS A 208 -10.38 17.75 13.50
CA LYS A 208 -10.47 17.42 14.92
C LYS A 208 -9.50 16.30 15.28
N TRP A 209 -8.87 16.42 16.44
CA TRP A 209 -8.02 15.37 17.00
C TRP A 209 -8.86 14.30 17.68
N GLU A 210 -9.81 14.74 18.51
CA GLU A 210 -10.72 13.86 19.22
C GLU A 210 -11.58 13.04 18.25
N GLY A 211 -11.54 11.72 18.40
CA GLY A 211 -12.27 10.78 17.54
C GLY A 211 -11.76 10.66 16.09
N ASN A 212 -10.74 11.40 15.67
CA ASN A 212 -10.26 11.40 14.26
C ASN A 212 -8.72 11.33 14.11
N MET A 213 -7.97 11.23 15.21
CA MET A 213 -6.51 11.08 15.17
C MET A 213 -6.04 9.89 14.33
N GLY A 214 -6.81 8.80 14.27
CA GLY A 214 -6.49 7.64 13.44
C GLY A 214 -6.55 7.95 11.94
N SER A 215 -7.52 8.73 11.48
CA SER A 215 -7.62 9.18 10.08
C SER A 215 -6.40 10.01 9.67
N ARG A 216 -5.90 10.87 10.57
CA ARG A 216 -4.72 11.70 10.34
C ARG A 216 -3.44 10.88 10.30
N LEU A 217 -3.31 9.88 11.18
CA LEU A 217 -2.19 8.95 11.17
C LEU A 217 -2.20 8.04 9.93
N ASP A 218 -3.39 7.64 9.47
CA ASP A 218 -3.56 6.89 8.22
C ASP A 218 -3.17 7.74 7.01
N GLU A 219 -3.62 8.99 6.92
CA GLU A 219 -3.17 9.95 5.89
C GLU A 219 -1.65 10.11 5.93
N MET A 220 -1.08 10.38 7.10
CA MET A 220 0.37 10.54 7.27
C MET A 220 1.13 9.30 6.81
N PHE A 221 0.76 8.12 7.28
CA PHE A 221 1.41 6.86 6.90
C PHE A 221 1.31 6.59 5.39
N MET A 222 0.12 6.76 4.81
CA MET A 222 -0.13 6.45 3.40
C MET A 222 0.60 7.40 2.45
N LEU A 223 0.72 8.68 2.82
CA LEU A 223 1.37 9.71 1.99
C LEU A 223 2.89 9.84 2.23
N THR A 224 3.44 9.17 3.25
CA THR A 224 4.88 9.17 3.56
C THR A 224 5.50 7.78 3.42
N ALA A 225 5.57 7.00 4.50
CA ALA A 225 6.20 5.68 4.54
C ALA A 225 5.63 4.75 3.47
N HIS A 226 4.31 4.60 3.39
CA HIS A 226 3.72 3.68 2.42
C HIS A 226 4.08 4.06 0.98
N ALA A 227 3.78 5.28 0.54
CA ALA A 227 3.95 5.68 -0.86
C ALA A 227 5.39 5.51 -1.36
N LYS A 228 6.41 5.88 -0.57
CA LYS A 228 7.82 5.77 -0.99
C LYS A 228 8.28 4.33 -1.10
N PHE A 229 8.03 3.52 -0.07
CA PHE A 229 8.46 2.13 -0.08
C PHE A 229 7.67 1.31 -1.10
N TYR A 230 6.36 1.53 -1.20
CA TYR A 230 5.46 0.83 -2.12
C TYR A 230 5.81 1.07 -3.60
N THR A 231 6.04 2.34 -3.98
CA THR A 231 6.40 2.67 -5.37
C THR A 231 7.79 2.16 -5.74
N ALA A 232 8.78 2.28 -4.84
CA ALA A 232 10.12 1.76 -5.07
C ALA A 232 10.15 0.21 -5.14
N LEU A 233 9.42 -0.50 -4.26
CA LEU A 233 9.31 -1.96 -4.32
C LEU A 233 8.71 -2.44 -5.66
N ASN A 234 7.65 -1.77 -6.13
CA ASN A 234 7.07 -2.04 -7.44
C ASN A 234 8.00 -1.65 -8.59
N GLN A 235 8.91 -0.68 -8.44
CA GLN A 235 9.91 -0.40 -9.48
C GLN A 235 10.93 -1.55 -9.61
N PHE A 236 11.33 -2.16 -8.50
CA PHE A 236 12.32 -3.25 -8.50
C PHE A 236 11.76 -4.60 -8.93
N GLN A 237 10.43 -4.80 -8.90
CA GLN A 237 9.78 -6.03 -9.38
C GLN A 237 10.38 -7.33 -8.78
N MET A 238 10.77 -7.29 -7.49
CA MET A 238 11.32 -8.48 -6.80
C MET A 238 10.24 -9.47 -6.36
N ALA A 239 9.04 -8.96 -6.07
CA ALA A 239 7.88 -9.72 -5.62
C ALA A 239 6.62 -8.91 -5.96
N PRO A 240 5.44 -9.56 -6.08
CA PRO A 240 4.19 -8.83 -6.20
C PRO A 240 3.99 -7.96 -4.96
N CYS A 241 3.74 -6.67 -5.18
CA CYS A 241 3.45 -5.71 -4.12
C CYS A 241 2.20 -4.92 -4.51
N VAL A 242 1.06 -5.42 -4.07
CA VAL A 242 -0.27 -4.92 -4.43
C VAL A 242 -1.08 -4.65 -3.17
N MET A 243 -2.05 -3.72 -3.25
CA MET A 243 -2.96 -3.41 -2.16
C MET A 243 -4.42 -3.31 -2.65
N GLY A 244 -5.36 -3.78 -1.85
CA GLY A 244 -6.71 -4.22 -2.24
C GLY A 244 -7.73 -3.16 -2.61
N LYS A 245 -7.32 -1.88 -2.67
CA LYS A 245 -8.20 -0.75 -2.92
C LYS A 245 -8.64 -0.63 -4.37
N SER A 246 -7.75 -0.93 -5.32
CA SER A 246 -7.98 -0.70 -6.75
C SER A 246 -7.06 -1.59 -7.59
N ASN A 247 -7.63 -2.66 -8.16
CA ASN A 247 -6.88 -3.70 -8.89
C ASN A 247 -7.59 -4.11 -10.18
N LEU A 248 -6.91 -3.91 -11.31
CA LEU A 248 -7.36 -4.27 -12.65
C LEU A 248 -6.59 -5.49 -13.14
N TYR A 249 -7.28 -6.56 -13.51
CA TYR A 249 -6.68 -7.79 -14.04
C TYR A 249 -7.65 -8.55 -14.95
N ARG A 250 -7.14 -9.51 -15.72
CA ARG A 250 -8.00 -10.37 -16.56
C ARG A 250 -8.62 -11.50 -15.75
N LYS A 251 -9.94 -11.68 -15.89
CA LYS A 251 -10.70 -12.79 -15.34
C LYS A 251 -10.16 -14.12 -15.86
N SER A 252 -10.01 -14.24 -17.17
CA SER A 252 -9.46 -15.44 -17.82
C SER A 252 -8.04 -15.79 -17.36
N ALA A 253 -7.20 -14.79 -17.08
CA ALA A 253 -5.84 -15.02 -16.57
C ALA A 253 -5.87 -15.55 -15.13
N LEU A 254 -6.75 -15.00 -14.29
CA LEU A 254 -6.92 -15.49 -12.93
C LEU A 254 -7.49 -16.91 -12.91
N ASP A 255 -8.53 -17.20 -13.71
CA ASP A 255 -9.12 -18.54 -13.84
C ASP A 255 -8.05 -19.58 -14.22
N ARG A 256 -7.20 -19.27 -15.21
CA ARG A 256 -6.07 -20.12 -15.59
C ARG A 256 -5.06 -20.28 -14.46
N ALA A 257 -4.68 -19.19 -13.81
CA ALA A 257 -3.65 -19.19 -12.76
C ALA A 257 -4.00 -20.11 -11.57
N VAL A 258 -5.30 -20.30 -11.29
CA VAL A 258 -5.77 -21.18 -10.21
C VAL A 258 -6.50 -22.44 -10.71
N SER A 259 -6.39 -22.76 -12.01
CA SER A 259 -7.04 -23.91 -12.65
C SER A 259 -8.54 -24.03 -12.32
N ALA A 260 -9.25 -22.89 -12.34
CA ALA A 260 -10.68 -22.83 -12.07
C ALA A 260 -11.50 -22.83 -13.36
N PRO A 261 -12.78 -23.26 -13.31
CA PRO A 261 -13.72 -23.04 -14.40
C PRO A 261 -13.83 -21.54 -14.76
N PRO A 262 -14.17 -21.21 -16.03
CA PRO A 262 -14.33 -19.82 -16.45
C PRO A 262 -15.29 -19.03 -15.56
N GLY A 263 -14.85 -17.88 -15.05
CA GLY A 263 -15.63 -17.00 -14.19
C GLY A 263 -15.73 -17.43 -12.73
N GLU A 264 -14.88 -18.37 -12.28
CA GLU A 264 -14.90 -18.88 -10.91
C GLU A 264 -13.58 -18.71 -10.15
N GLY A 265 -12.50 -18.28 -10.81
CA GLY A 265 -11.16 -18.18 -10.23
C GLY A 265 -11.08 -17.33 -8.97
N ILE A 266 -11.86 -16.24 -8.90
CA ILE A 266 -11.89 -15.38 -7.71
C ILE A 266 -12.30 -16.14 -6.43
N ARG A 267 -13.12 -17.20 -6.55
CA ARG A 267 -13.66 -17.95 -5.40
C ARG A 267 -12.55 -18.65 -4.61
N LYS A 268 -11.46 -19.05 -5.27
CA LYS A 268 -10.29 -19.67 -4.61
C LYS A 268 -9.63 -18.75 -3.60
N PHE A 269 -9.82 -17.43 -3.74
CA PHE A 269 -9.24 -16.45 -2.85
C PHE A 269 -10.11 -16.15 -1.61
N ALA A 270 -11.30 -16.77 -1.50
CA ALA A 270 -12.17 -16.64 -0.34
C ALA A 270 -11.56 -17.19 0.96
N LEU A 271 -10.51 -18.02 0.83
CA LEU A 271 -9.77 -18.62 1.92
C LEU A 271 -8.76 -17.66 2.57
N TYR A 272 -8.43 -16.53 1.96
CA TYR A 272 -7.34 -15.65 2.43
C TYR A 272 -7.87 -14.31 2.92
N ILE A 273 -7.25 -13.72 3.94
CA ILE A 273 -7.59 -12.36 4.43
C ILE A 273 -7.03 -11.26 3.50
N ALA A 274 -5.83 -11.46 2.93
CA ALA A 274 -5.23 -10.57 1.94
C ALA A 274 -5.46 -11.14 0.54
N GLU A 275 -6.72 -11.11 0.08
CA GLU A 275 -7.10 -11.67 -1.22
C GLU A 275 -6.36 -11.02 -2.39
N ASP A 276 -6.11 -9.72 -2.27
CA ASP A 276 -5.42 -8.87 -3.24
C ASP A 276 -4.00 -9.34 -3.53
N ASN A 277 -3.21 -9.57 -2.47
CA ASN A 277 -1.84 -10.00 -2.59
C ASN A 277 -1.77 -11.47 -3.03
N MET A 278 -2.72 -12.31 -2.64
CA MET A 278 -2.80 -13.69 -3.12
C MET A 278 -3.18 -13.77 -4.62
N ILE A 279 -4.10 -12.91 -5.09
CA ILE A 279 -4.41 -12.76 -6.52
C ILE A 279 -3.16 -12.32 -7.29
N ALA A 280 -2.46 -11.30 -6.77
CA ALA A 280 -1.23 -10.82 -7.39
C ALA A 280 -0.13 -11.90 -7.44
N GLN A 281 0.01 -12.69 -6.37
CA GLN A 281 0.93 -13.82 -6.31
C GLN A 281 0.59 -14.91 -7.34
N ALA A 282 -0.67 -15.32 -7.43
CA ALA A 282 -1.09 -16.33 -8.41
C ALA A 282 -0.81 -15.87 -9.86
N LEU A 283 -1.07 -14.60 -10.17
CA LEU A 283 -0.76 -14.03 -11.48
C LEU A 283 0.76 -13.90 -11.71
N TRP A 284 1.53 -13.60 -10.66
CA TRP A 284 2.99 -13.49 -10.71
C TRP A 284 3.68 -14.82 -10.99
N ASP A 285 3.23 -15.87 -10.30
CA ASP A 285 3.73 -17.24 -10.45
C ASP A 285 3.41 -17.82 -11.84
N ASN A 286 2.38 -17.27 -12.50
CA ASN A 286 2.02 -17.56 -13.88
C ASN A 286 2.70 -16.59 -14.89
N GLY A 287 3.86 -16.03 -14.54
CA GLY A 287 4.69 -15.21 -15.43
C GLY A 287 4.30 -13.73 -15.52
N GLY A 288 3.23 -13.32 -14.83
CA GLY A 288 2.76 -11.94 -14.81
C GLY A 288 3.59 -11.02 -13.92
N ARG A 289 3.45 -9.71 -14.13
CA ARG A 289 4.06 -8.66 -13.31
C ARG A 289 3.03 -7.63 -12.90
N THR A 290 3.35 -6.87 -11.85
CA THR A 290 2.53 -5.76 -11.39
C THR A 290 2.90 -4.50 -12.16
N ALA A 291 1.93 -3.61 -12.37
CA ALA A 291 2.19 -2.27 -12.86
C ALA A 291 1.36 -1.23 -12.09
N ILE A 292 1.96 -0.07 -11.83
CA ILE A 292 1.29 1.03 -11.14
C ILE A 292 0.81 2.05 -12.17
N ALA A 293 -0.51 2.18 -12.30
CA ALA A 293 -1.15 3.24 -13.07
C ALA A 293 -0.74 4.63 -12.54
N PRO A 294 -0.77 5.68 -13.38
CA PRO A 294 -0.30 6.99 -12.97
C PRO A 294 -1.21 7.67 -11.94
N ASP A 295 -2.47 7.24 -11.84
CA ASP A 295 -3.44 7.76 -10.87
C ASP A 295 -3.26 7.20 -9.46
N CYS A 296 -3.94 7.85 -8.52
CA CYS A 296 -4.02 7.39 -7.14
C CYS A 296 -5.44 6.91 -6.81
N ALA A 297 -5.53 5.89 -5.98
CA ALA A 297 -6.77 5.42 -5.37
C ALA A 297 -6.94 6.14 -4.03
N ILE A 298 -7.85 7.11 -3.97
CA ILE A 298 -7.97 8.03 -2.83
C ILE A 298 -9.09 7.58 -1.90
N GLN A 299 -8.75 7.29 -0.65
CA GLN A 299 -9.70 6.93 0.40
C GLN A 299 -9.97 8.12 1.33
N PRO A 300 -11.12 8.78 1.26
CA PRO A 300 -11.54 9.73 2.29
C PRO A 300 -11.76 9.01 3.62
N LEU A 301 -11.27 9.60 4.71
CA LEU A 301 -11.41 9.07 6.06
C LEU A 301 -11.93 10.15 7.01
N GLU A 302 -12.84 9.75 7.89
CA GLU A 302 -13.33 10.58 8.98
C GLU A 302 -13.72 9.70 10.17
N LYS A 303 -13.66 10.27 11.39
CA LYS A 303 -14.15 9.63 12.63
C LYS A 303 -13.44 8.32 12.99
N VAL A 304 -12.17 8.19 12.62
CA VAL A 304 -11.32 7.06 13.03
C VAL A 304 -10.49 7.45 14.26
N PRO A 305 -10.71 6.82 15.43
CA PRO A 305 -9.89 7.06 16.62
C PRO A 305 -8.49 6.45 16.49
N LEU A 306 -7.59 6.77 17.41
CA LEU A 306 -6.22 6.21 17.45
C LEU A 306 -6.21 4.68 17.44
N SER A 307 -7.10 4.04 18.21
CA SER A 307 -7.24 2.58 18.26
C SER A 307 -7.57 2.01 16.88
N GLY A 308 -8.40 2.70 16.09
CA GLY A 308 -8.71 2.28 14.72
C GLY A 308 -7.48 2.26 13.80
N TYR A 309 -6.61 3.26 13.90
CA TYR A 309 -5.31 3.26 13.20
C TYR A 309 -4.42 2.11 13.66
N TRP A 310 -4.27 1.96 14.97
CA TRP A 310 -3.47 0.91 15.59
C TRP A 310 -3.91 -0.49 15.13
N ASP A 311 -5.19 -0.81 15.28
CA ASP A 311 -5.76 -2.12 14.94
C ASP A 311 -5.62 -2.41 13.44
N ARG A 312 -5.84 -1.40 12.60
CA ARG A 312 -5.65 -1.52 11.14
C ARG A 312 -4.21 -1.85 10.79
N ARG A 313 -3.24 -1.13 11.37
CA ARG A 313 -1.82 -1.33 11.10
C ARG A 313 -1.31 -2.66 11.65
N VAL A 314 -1.70 -3.02 12.88
CA VAL A 314 -1.39 -4.32 13.50
C VAL A 314 -1.92 -5.46 12.63
N ARG A 315 -3.17 -5.36 12.17
CA ARG A 315 -3.75 -6.37 11.26
C ARG A 315 -2.94 -6.51 9.97
N TRP A 316 -2.63 -5.41 9.28
CA TRP A 316 -1.89 -5.46 8.02
C TRP A 316 -0.48 -6.05 8.20
N LEU A 317 0.23 -5.66 9.25
CA LEU A 317 1.54 -6.24 9.57
C LEU A 317 1.45 -7.72 9.94
N ARG A 318 0.47 -8.11 10.75
CA ARG A 318 0.27 -9.50 11.16
C ARG A 318 -0.05 -10.40 9.98
N VAL A 319 -0.87 -9.94 9.04
CA VAL A 319 -1.12 -10.67 7.78
C VAL A 319 0.17 -10.78 6.96
N ARG A 320 0.89 -9.68 6.74
CA ARG A 320 2.15 -9.67 5.98
C ARG A 320 3.23 -10.55 6.59
N ARG A 321 3.30 -10.68 7.92
CA ARG A 321 4.23 -11.61 8.60
C ARG A 321 4.12 -13.04 8.06
N TYR A 322 2.91 -13.51 7.76
CA TYR A 322 2.70 -14.85 7.21
C TYR A 322 3.07 -14.94 5.74
N MET A 323 2.85 -13.87 4.96
CA MET A 323 3.08 -13.87 3.51
C MET A 323 4.56 -13.64 3.15
N VAL A 324 5.21 -12.72 3.85
CA VAL A 324 6.56 -12.23 3.54
C VAL A 324 7.34 -11.97 4.84
N LEU A 325 7.60 -13.05 5.59
CA LEU A 325 8.19 -12.97 6.93
C LEU A 325 9.49 -12.17 6.96
N ALA A 326 10.45 -12.46 6.08
CA ALA A 326 11.75 -11.79 6.06
C ALA A 326 11.63 -10.27 5.85
N ALA A 327 10.82 -9.84 4.88
CA ALA A 327 10.57 -8.41 4.63
C ALA A 327 9.87 -7.76 5.83
N THR A 328 8.91 -8.47 6.44
CA THR A 328 8.20 -7.96 7.63
C THR A 328 9.12 -7.86 8.84
N MET A 329 10.08 -8.78 9.02
CA MET A 329 11.08 -8.72 10.09
C MET A 329 12.00 -7.51 9.97
N LEU A 330 12.36 -7.15 8.74
CA LEU A 330 13.25 -6.01 8.45
C LEU A 330 12.53 -4.66 8.44
N GLU A 331 11.20 -4.62 8.37
CA GLU A 331 10.41 -3.38 8.25
C GLU A 331 10.80 -2.29 9.27
N PRO A 332 10.98 -2.57 10.59
CA PRO A 332 11.36 -1.54 11.55
C PRO A 332 12.69 -0.88 11.22
N THR A 333 13.64 -1.64 10.67
CA THR A 333 14.98 -1.14 10.29
C THR A 333 14.95 -0.21 9.07
N THR A 334 13.79 -0.10 8.40
CA THR A 334 13.56 0.83 7.30
C THR A 334 12.86 2.12 7.72
N GLU A 335 12.32 2.18 8.95
CA GLU A 335 11.67 3.36 9.51
C GLU A 335 12.72 4.33 10.10
N SER A 336 12.38 5.62 10.15
CA SER A 336 13.37 6.71 10.37
C SER A 336 14.23 6.53 11.62
N LEU A 337 13.63 6.16 12.75
CA LEU A 337 14.32 6.10 14.04
C LEU A 337 15.34 4.96 14.08
N VAL A 338 14.96 3.75 13.66
CA VAL A 338 15.86 2.59 13.70
C VAL A 338 16.89 2.69 12.57
N CYS A 339 16.47 3.07 11.36
CA CYS A 339 17.37 3.30 10.23
C CYS A 339 18.42 4.37 10.56
N GLY A 340 18.00 5.51 11.12
CA GLY A 340 18.88 6.58 11.56
C GLY A 340 19.84 6.15 12.66
N SER A 341 19.39 5.29 13.58
CA SER A 341 20.24 4.72 14.63
C SER A 341 21.32 3.81 14.05
N ILE A 342 20.95 2.92 13.12
CA ILE A 342 21.89 2.04 12.41
C ILE A 342 22.91 2.88 11.63
N GLY A 343 22.46 3.87 10.87
CA GLY A 343 23.33 4.75 10.09
C GLY A 343 24.28 5.57 10.99
N THR A 344 23.78 6.14 12.08
CA THR A 344 24.59 6.92 13.03
C THR A 344 25.66 6.06 13.67
N PHE A 345 25.28 4.89 14.20
CA PHE A 345 26.20 3.93 14.78
C PHE A 345 27.28 3.52 13.77
N SER A 346 26.87 3.17 12.54
CA SER A 346 27.78 2.67 11.51
C SER A 346 28.78 3.71 11.05
N ILE A 347 28.32 4.94 10.76
CA ILE A 347 29.18 6.04 10.29
C ILE A 347 30.18 6.45 11.38
N THR A 348 29.73 6.57 12.62
CA THR A 348 30.60 7.03 13.71
C THR A 348 31.63 5.99 14.11
N THR A 349 31.25 4.71 14.15
CA THR A 349 32.17 3.61 14.46
C THR A 349 33.27 3.50 13.40
N LEU A 350 32.92 3.63 12.12
CA LEU A 350 33.89 3.48 11.02
C LEU A 350 34.77 4.71 10.78
N LEU A 351 34.24 5.93 10.96
CA LEU A 351 34.96 7.16 10.57
C LEU A 351 35.52 7.96 11.75
N ALA A 352 34.94 7.83 12.94
CA ALA A 352 35.27 8.68 14.09
C ALA A 352 35.76 7.91 15.33
N GLY A 353 35.78 6.56 15.27
CA GLY A 353 36.27 5.72 16.36
C GLY A 353 35.41 5.74 17.64
N HIS A 354 34.16 6.23 17.57
CA HIS A 354 33.22 6.25 18.69
C HIS A 354 31.85 5.72 18.25
N SER A 355 31.04 5.20 19.17
CA SER A 355 29.82 4.46 18.80
C SER A 355 28.61 5.32 18.44
N TRP A 356 28.61 6.63 18.75
CA TRP A 356 27.42 7.45 18.51
C TRP A 356 27.68 8.96 18.35
N SER A 357 26.87 9.64 17.52
CA SER A 357 26.84 11.10 17.39
C SER A 357 25.41 11.62 17.30
N TRP A 358 24.99 12.41 18.31
CA TRP A 358 23.67 13.06 18.30
C TRP A 358 23.51 14.02 17.11
N ARG A 359 24.62 14.64 16.66
CA ARG A 359 24.60 15.53 15.48
C ARG A 359 24.21 14.78 14.21
N LEU A 360 24.83 13.63 13.94
CA LEU A 360 24.52 12.82 12.75
C LEU A 360 23.11 12.26 12.79
N PHE A 361 22.65 11.77 13.95
CA PHE A 361 21.29 11.28 14.11
C PHE A 361 20.26 12.39 13.86
N LEU A 362 20.45 13.57 14.46
CA LEU A 362 19.56 14.72 14.24
C LEU A 362 19.59 15.21 12.79
N THR A 363 20.74 15.18 12.11
CA THR A 363 20.84 15.47 10.68
C THR A 363 20.05 14.45 9.85
N HIS A 364 20.17 13.16 10.14
CA HIS A 364 19.36 12.12 9.50
C HIS A 364 17.87 12.40 9.67
N MET A 365 17.43 12.64 10.90
CA MET A 365 16.01 12.92 11.21
C MET A 365 15.51 14.17 10.50
N LEU A 366 16.34 15.22 10.43
CA LEU A 366 16.02 16.46 9.71
C LEU A 366 15.85 16.21 8.20
N VAL A 367 16.76 15.45 7.59
CA VAL A 367 16.65 15.09 6.16
C VAL A 367 15.39 14.24 5.93
N TRP A 368 15.13 13.26 6.80
CA TRP A 368 13.98 12.38 6.65
C TRP A 368 12.65 13.12 6.75
N VAL A 369 12.51 14.03 7.73
CA VAL A 369 11.28 14.83 7.88
C VAL A 369 11.08 15.77 6.70
N VAL A 370 12.15 16.35 6.14
CA VAL A 370 12.07 17.20 4.94
C VAL A 370 11.62 16.39 3.71
N LEU A 371 12.17 15.18 3.53
CA LEU A 371 11.76 14.30 2.43
C LEU A 371 10.30 13.86 2.57
N ASP A 372 9.88 13.46 3.78
CA ASP A 372 8.48 13.08 4.05
C ASP A 372 7.52 14.26 3.87
N TYR A 373 7.91 15.46 4.30
CA TYR A 373 7.13 16.68 4.08
C TYR A 373 6.98 16.96 2.59
N TRP A 374 8.08 16.95 1.84
CA TRP A 374 8.04 17.18 0.40
C TRP A 374 7.17 16.15 -0.33
N GLN A 375 7.30 14.87 0.01
CA GLN A 375 6.49 13.82 -0.60
C GLN A 375 5.00 13.94 -0.25
N PHE A 376 4.70 14.16 1.03
CA PHE A 376 3.33 14.35 1.50
C PHE A 376 2.64 15.47 0.70
N HIS A 377 3.32 16.60 0.57
CA HIS A 377 2.80 17.75 -0.15
C HIS A 377 2.77 17.56 -1.67
N SER A 378 3.65 16.74 -2.22
CA SER A 378 3.60 16.36 -3.64
C SER A 378 2.37 15.52 -3.96
N LEU A 379 1.98 14.57 -3.10
CA LEU A 379 0.79 13.74 -3.30
C LEU A 379 -0.51 14.48 -3.02
N ILE A 380 -0.61 15.19 -1.89
CA ILE A 380 -1.79 16.01 -1.57
C ILE A 380 -1.93 17.21 -2.51
N SER A 381 -0.97 17.38 -3.43
CA SER A 381 -1.10 18.37 -4.49
C SER A 381 -2.23 18.04 -5.47
N PHE A 382 -2.60 16.76 -5.55
CA PHE A 382 -3.55 16.23 -6.53
C PHE A 382 -3.22 16.69 -7.95
N GLY A 383 -1.93 16.81 -8.29
CA GLY A 383 -1.49 17.28 -9.61
C GLY A 383 -1.95 16.42 -10.79
N THR A 384 -2.39 15.19 -10.53
CA THR A 384 -3.01 14.29 -11.52
C THR A 384 -4.52 14.55 -11.69
N VAL A 385 -5.18 15.17 -10.71
CA VAL A 385 -6.63 15.42 -10.72
C VAL A 385 -6.94 16.67 -11.55
N ASN A 386 -7.81 16.51 -12.55
CA ASN A 386 -8.35 17.65 -13.28
C ASN A 386 -9.23 18.50 -12.35
N GLN A 387 -8.92 19.79 -12.20
CA GLN A 387 -9.66 20.69 -11.30
C GLN A 387 -11.15 20.82 -11.67
N LYS A 388 -11.53 20.54 -12.93
CA LYS A 388 -12.93 20.48 -13.35
C LYS A 388 -13.73 19.42 -12.57
N TYR A 389 -13.09 18.33 -12.16
CA TYR A 389 -13.68 17.18 -11.48
C TYR A 389 -13.15 17.00 -10.06
N ALA A 390 -12.59 18.06 -9.48
CA ALA A 390 -11.96 18.01 -8.16
C ALA A 390 -13.01 17.79 -7.05
N PRO A 391 -13.00 16.65 -6.34
CA PRO A 391 -13.77 16.50 -5.11
C PRO A 391 -13.37 17.57 -4.10
N MET A 392 -14.22 17.79 -3.09
CA MET A 392 -14.01 18.82 -2.06
C MET A 392 -12.61 18.74 -1.43
N PHE A 393 -12.11 17.52 -1.19
CA PHE A 393 -10.79 17.28 -0.60
C PHE A 393 -9.60 17.48 -1.56
N SER A 394 -9.81 17.68 -2.87
CA SER A 394 -8.72 17.88 -3.84
C SER A 394 -8.57 19.31 -4.34
N ARG A 395 -9.37 20.25 -3.81
CA ARG A 395 -9.30 21.66 -4.19
C ARG A 395 -8.01 22.27 -3.65
N ARG A 396 -7.15 22.73 -4.59
CA ARG A 396 -5.83 23.37 -4.44
C ARG A 396 -5.25 23.36 -3.00
N PHE A 397 -5.03 22.15 -2.49
CA PHE A 397 -4.47 21.80 -1.18
C PHE A 397 -5.43 22.01 -0.02
N PHE A 398 -6.42 21.12 0.06
CA PHE A 398 -7.42 21.07 1.10
C PHE A 398 -6.82 21.17 2.52
N SER A 399 -7.26 22.19 3.26
CA SER A 399 -7.02 22.36 4.69
C SER A 399 -8.37 22.34 5.41
N PRO A 400 -8.65 21.37 6.29
CA PRO A 400 -9.93 21.32 7.00
C PRO A 400 -10.10 22.46 8.03
N GLU A 401 -9.02 23.19 8.39
CA GLU A 401 -9.02 24.29 9.37
C GLU A 401 -8.80 25.68 8.75
N GLY A 402 -8.56 25.79 7.44
CA GLY A 402 -8.12 27.06 6.85
C GLY A 402 -8.32 27.17 5.35
N PRO A 403 -7.99 28.33 4.76
CA PRO A 403 -8.07 28.52 3.31
C PRO A 403 -7.19 27.49 2.59
N PRO A 404 -7.50 27.15 1.32
CA PRO A 404 -6.70 26.21 0.53
C PRO A 404 -5.22 26.58 0.56
N GLY A 405 -4.37 25.62 0.93
CA GLY A 405 -2.96 25.83 1.17
C GLY A 405 -2.29 24.59 1.80
N PRO A 406 -0.95 24.56 1.84
CA PRO A 406 -0.26 23.44 2.49
C PRO A 406 -0.69 23.32 3.96
N ARG A 407 -0.94 22.09 4.42
CA ARG A 407 -1.11 21.78 5.85
C ARG A 407 0.02 22.44 6.67
N PRO A 408 -0.29 23.30 7.66
CA PRO A 408 0.73 24.01 8.43
C PRO A 408 1.70 23.05 9.14
N ILE A 409 3.00 23.19 8.85
CA ILE A 409 4.03 22.25 9.34
C ILE A 409 4.03 22.13 10.86
N LEU A 410 4.15 23.25 11.60
CA LEU A 410 4.27 23.24 13.06
C LEU A 410 2.95 23.01 13.80
N ARG A 411 1.81 23.45 13.24
CA ARG A 411 0.52 23.39 13.95
C ARG A 411 -0.19 22.05 13.79
N SER A 412 0.01 21.35 12.68
CA SER A 412 -0.80 20.16 12.38
C SER A 412 -0.01 18.98 11.81
N TRP A 413 0.97 19.21 10.94
CA TRP A 413 1.65 18.12 10.23
C TRP A 413 2.72 17.43 11.08
N LEU A 414 3.63 18.21 11.68
CA LEU A 414 4.82 17.68 12.37
C LEU A 414 4.46 16.80 13.57
N TRP A 415 3.45 17.18 14.34
CA TRP A 415 2.97 16.38 15.48
C TRP A 415 2.43 15.00 15.06
N VAL A 416 1.63 14.96 13.98
CA VAL A 416 1.12 13.68 13.44
C VAL A 416 2.26 12.84 12.88
N TRP A 417 3.23 13.48 12.21
CA TRP A 417 4.41 12.81 11.67
C TRP A 417 5.24 12.18 12.80
N MET A 418 5.58 12.94 13.85
CA MET A 418 6.32 12.43 15.00
C MET A 418 5.59 11.28 15.69
N LEU A 419 4.28 11.42 15.91
CA LEU A 419 3.48 10.35 16.50
C LEU A 419 3.48 9.08 15.62
N ARG A 420 3.39 9.22 14.29
CA ARG A 420 3.48 8.09 13.36
C ARG A 420 4.84 7.38 13.45
N GLU A 421 5.93 8.14 13.45
CA GLU A 421 7.30 7.58 13.55
C GLU A 421 7.50 6.83 14.89
N VAL A 422 7.04 7.42 15.99
CA VAL A 422 7.11 6.78 17.33
C VAL A 422 6.24 5.52 17.42
N LEU A 423 5.06 5.51 16.80
CA LEU A 423 4.16 4.36 16.82
C LEU A 423 4.60 3.21 15.90
N ALA A 424 5.48 3.43 14.93
CA ALA A 424 5.85 2.43 13.94
C ALA A 424 6.41 1.14 14.57
N LEU A 425 7.38 1.26 15.49
CA LEU A 425 8.00 0.12 16.17
C LEU A 425 7.03 -0.57 17.17
N PRO A 426 6.32 0.13 18.07
CA PRO A 426 5.32 -0.48 18.95
C PRO A 426 4.22 -1.25 18.19
N ILE A 427 3.71 -0.69 17.08
CA ILE A 427 2.73 -1.37 16.23
C ILE A 427 3.31 -2.65 15.65
N TRP A 428 4.56 -2.60 15.18
CA TRP A 428 5.25 -3.77 14.67
C TRP A 428 5.41 -4.85 15.74
N ILE A 429 5.86 -4.49 16.94
CA ILE A 429 6.00 -5.43 18.07
C ILE A 429 4.64 -6.09 18.37
N ALA A 430 3.58 -5.29 18.49
CA ALA A 430 2.24 -5.79 18.73
C ALA A 430 1.74 -6.74 17.63
N ALA A 431 2.07 -6.45 16.37
CA ALA A 431 1.76 -7.36 15.25
C ALA A 431 2.50 -8.69 15.38
N MET A 432 3.75 -8.68 15.83
CA MET A 432 4.60 -9.87 16.00
C MET A 432 4.22 -10.75 17.20
N CYS A 433 3.74 -10.17 18.30
CA CYS A 433 3.40 -10.94 19.50
C CYS A 433 2.04 -11.67 19.44
N GLY A 434 1.21 -11.45 18.42
CA GLY A 434 -0.14 -12.04 18.33
C GLY A 434 -0.40 -12.86 17.07
N HIS A 435 -1.42 -13.73 17.11
CA HIS A 435 -1.86 -14.56 15.98
C HIS A 435 -3.30 -14.29 15.54
N THR A 436 -4.15 -13.80 16.44
CA THR A 436 -5.56 -13.50 16.15
C THR A 436 -5.71 -12.22 15.34
N ILE A 437 -6.51 -12.21 14.29
CA ILE A 437 -6.82 -11.05 13.46
C ILE A 437 -8.29 -10.69 13.64
N TRP A 438 -8.55 -9.45 14.05
CA TRP A 438 -9.91 -8.91 14.10
C TRP A 438 -10.27 -8.27 12.78
N TRP A 439 -11.31 -8.78 12.14
CA TRP A 439 -11.78 -8.26 10.86
C TRP A 439 -13.30 -8.35 10.75
N ARG A 440 -13.95 -7.24 10.39
CA ARG A 440 -15.42 -7.09 10.34
C ARG A 440 -16.13 -7.64 11.59
N GLY A 441 -15.58 -7.33 12.77
CA GLY A 441 -16.16 -7.72 14.06
C GLY A 441 -15.97 -9.19 14.43
N ARG A 442 -15.20 -9.97 13.65
CA ARG A 442 -14.95 -11.39 13.93
C ARG A 442 -13.45 -11.67 14.11
N PRO A 443 -13.06 -12.57 15.02
CA PRO A 443 -11.69 -13.02 15.19
C PRO A 443 -11.35 -14.14 14.19
N PHE A 444 -10.14 -14.08 13.64
CA PHE A 444 -9.59 -15.08 12.72
C PHE A 444 -8.18 -15.50 13.13
N ILE A 445 -7.75 -16.69 12.74
CA ILE A 445 -6.34 -17.10 12.72
C ILE A 445 -5.89 -17.35 11.28
N ILE A 446 -4.59 -17.13 11.01
CA ILE A 446 -3.97 -17.54 9.74
C ILE A 446 -3.20 -18.84 9.97
N LYS A 447 -3.51 -19.84 9.15
CA LYS A 447 -2.85 -21.14 9.11
C LYS A 447 -1.50 -21.06 8.39
N LYS A 448 -0.71 -22.14 8.50
CA LYS A 448 0.61 -22.22 7.84
C LYS A 448 0.51 -22.13 6.31
N ASP A 449 -0.60 -22.54 5.72
CA ASP A 449 -0.90 -22.45 4.29
C ASP A 449 -1.51 -21.09 3.89
N LEU A 450 -1.43 -20.09 4.77
CA LEU A 450 -1.97 -18.73 4.63
C LEU A 450 -3.50 -18.62 4.65
N THR A 451 -4.23 -19.74 4.68
CA THR A 451 -5.69 -19.71 4.77
C THR A 451 -6.13 -19.20 6.13
N ALA A 452 -7.29 -18.55 6.16
CA ALA A 452 -7.89 -18.03 7.38
C ALA A 452 -8.91 -19.01 7.95
N GLU A 453 -9.06 -19.01 9.26
CA GLU A 453 -10.11 -19.72 9.97
C GLU A 453 -10.72 -18.79 11.01
N ALA A 454 -12.05 -18.71 11.02
CA ALA A 454 -12.77 -17.94 12.03
C ALA A 454 -12.68 -18.66 13.38
N ILE A 455 -12.33 -17.93 14.44
CA ILE A 455 -12.35 -18.46 15.80
C ILE A 455 -13.81 -18.43 16.28
N ARG A 456 -14.30 -19.55 16.81
CA ARG A 456 -15.65 -19.68 17.36
C ARG A 456 -15.79 -18.99 18.71
#